data_AF-A0A2N4YNM5-F1
#
_entry.id   AF-A0A2N4YNM5-F1
#
_cell.length_a   1.000
_cell.length_b   1.000
_cell.length_c   1.000
_cell.angle_alpha   90.00
_cell.angle_beta   90.00
_cell.angle_gamma   90.00
#
_symmetry.space_group_name_H-M   'P 1'
#
loop_
_entity.id
_entity.type
_entity.pdbx_description
1 polymer ?
#
loop_
_entity_poly.entity_id
_entity_poly.type
_entity_poly.pdbx_seq_one_letter_code
_entity_poly.pdbx_strand_id
1 'polypeptide(L)'
;GMYFDTPVTINEVTATSVRKIKYSPDYFNFGNVQHDKDTVKDLGFAGFKVLYPINSKDKNDEIVSMLGASYFRVLGQGQVYGLSARGLAIDTALPSGEEFPRFREFWIERPKATDKRLTIYALLDSPRATGAYRFVIMPGRDTVVDVQSKVYLRDKVGKLG
;
A
#
# COMPACT_ATOMS: atom_id res chain seq x y z
N GLY A 1 -13.96 -7.26 -4.28
CA GLY A 1 -14.93 -7.19 -3.17
C GLY A 1 -15.41 -5.76 -3.01
N MET A 2 -16.73 -5.52 -2.98
CA MET A 2 -17.31 -4.17 -3.11
C MET A 2 -16.58 -3.36 -4.19
N TYR A 3 -16.00 -2.22 -3.84
CA TYR A 3 -15.28 -1.31 -4.74
C TYR A 3 -13.79 -1.63 -4.94
N PHE A 4 -13.26 -2.67 -4.27
CA PHE A 4 -11.91 -3.19 -4.53
C PHE A 4 -12.00 -4.37 -5.51
N ASP A 5 -12.23 -4.06 -6.77
CA ASP A 5 -12.38 -5.04 -7.87
C ASP A 5 -11.04 -5.38 -8.55
N THR A 6 -10.03 -4.53 -8.37
CA THR A 6 -8.72 -4.68 -8.99
C THR A 6 -7.66 -4.96 -7.94
N PRO A 7 -6.95 -6.10 -8.01
CA PRO A 7 -5.93 -6.45 -7.03
C PRO A 7 -4.64 -5.66 -7.21
N VAL A 8 -3.80 -5.70 -6.18
CA VAL A 8 -2.41 -5.27 -6.23
C VAL A 8 -1.49 -6.48 -6.19
N THR A 9 -0.38 -6.40 -6.93
CA THR A 9 0.68 -7.41 -6.83
C THR A 9 1.60 -7.06 -5.66
N ILE A 10 1.92 -8.05 -4.82
CA ILE A 10 2.83 -7.86 -3.68
C ILE A 10 4.00 -8.82 -3.85
N ASN A 11 5.21 -8.27 -3.82
CA ASN A 11 6.45 -9.02 -3.88
C ASN A 11 7.24 -8.81 -2.58
N GLU A 12 7.87 -9.87 -2.11
CA GLU A 12 8.92 -9.80 -1.09
C GLU A 12 10.28 -9.71 -1.77
N VAL A 13 11.12 -8.79 -1.31
CA VAL A 13 12.50 -8.65 -1.72
C VAL A 13 13.40 -9.14 -0.59
N THR A 14 14.20 -10.15 -0.88
CA THR A 14 15.24 -10.67 0.02
C THR A 14 16.62 -10.28 -0.51
N ALA A 15 17.67 -10.53 0.26
CA ALA A 15 19.04 -10.26 -0.17
C ALA A 15 19.44 -10.94 -1.50
N THR A 16 18.77 -12.03 -1.89
CA THR A 16 19.15 -12.86 -3.03
C THR A 16 18.03 -13.09 -4.05
N SER A 17 16.79 -12.71 -3.76
CA SER A 17 15.65 -13.00 -4.64
C SER A 17 14.49 -12.04 -4.45
N VAL A 18 13.69 -11.89 -5.51
CA VAL A 18 12.37 -11.26 -5.49
C VAL A 18 11.33 -12.35 -5.67
N ARG A 19 10.36 -12.45 -4.77
CA ARG A 19 9.33 -13.50 -4.79
C ARG A 19 7.95 -12.86 -4.68
N LYS A 20 7.04 -13.20 -5.61
CA LYS A 20 5.64 -12.80 -5.51
C LYS A 20 5.00 -13.50 -4.31
N ILE A 21 4.37 -12.72 -3.43
CA ILE A 21 3.49 -13.24 -2.38
C ILE A 21 2.17 -13.60 -3.07
N LYS A 22 1.93 -14.89 -3.24
CA LYS A 22 0.70 -15.38 -3.85
C LYS A 22 -0.46 -15.18 -2.89
N TYR A 23 -1.58 -14.69 -3.42
CA TYR A 23 -2.82 -14.70 -2.68
C TYR A 23 -3.22 -16.15 -2.37
N SER A 24 -3.77 -16.35 -1.18
CA SER A 24 -4.45 -17.58 -0.79
C SER A 24 -5.66 -17.19 0.06
N PRO A 25 -6.84 -17.81 -0.14
CA PRO A 25 -7.97 -17.64 0.76
C PRO A 25 -7.65 -18.04 2.20
N ASP A 26 -6.65 -18.91 2.42
CA ASP A 26 -6.23 -19.39 3.75
C ASP A 26 -5.65 -18.29 4.66
N TYR A 27 -5.29 -17.12 4.09
CA TYR A 27 -4.89 -15.96 4.88
C TYR A 27 -6.08 -15.28 5.58
N PHE A 28 -7.31 -15.68 5.27
CA PHE A 28 -8.52 -14.98 5.69
C PHE A 28 -9.50 -15.93 6.36
N ASN A 29 -10.23 -15.41 7.34
CA ASN A 29 -11.43 -16.05 7.86
C ASN A 29 -12.65 -15.35 7.26
N PHE A 30 -13.37 -16.04 6.38
CA PHE A 30 -14.57 -15.52 5.72
C PHE A 30 -15.81 -15.54 6.63
N GLY A 31 -15.73 -16.14 7.81
CA GLY A 31 -16.84 -16.24 8.76
C GLY A 31 -18.10 -16.79 8.08
N ASN A 32 -19.22 -16.06 8.21
CA ASN A 32 -20.52 -16.45 7.66
C ASN A 32 -20.76 -15.94 6.22
N VAL A 33 -19.76 -15.33 5.58
CA VAL A 33 -19.91 -14.86 4.19
C VAL A 33 -20.11 -16.08 3.30
N GLN A 34 -21.29 -16.18 2.69
CA GLN A 34 -21.57 -17.20 1.68
C GLN A 34 -20.74 -16.91 0.43
N HIS A 35 -19.81 -17.80 0.11
CA HIS A 35 -19.00 -17.73 -1.09
C HIS A 35 -18.67 -19.14 -1.56
N ASP A 36 -18.52 -19.31 -2.87
CA ASP A 36 -18.01 -20.54 -3.43
C ASP A 36 -16.48 -20.55 -3.29
N LYS A 37 -15.91 -21.63 -2.77
CA LYS A 37 -14.46 -21.81 -2.62
C LYS A 37 -13.75 -21.65 -3.97
N ASP A 38 -14.38 -22.08 -5.06
CA ASP A 38 -13.82 -21.93 -6.40
C ASP A 38 -13.82 -20.49 -6.90
N THR A 39 -14.72 -19.64 -6.41
CA THR A 39 -14.78 -18.22 -6.81
C THR A 39 -13.75 -17.35 -6.10
N VAL A 40 -13.21 -17.82 -4.97
CA VAL A 40 -12.23 -17.06 -4.19
C VAL A 40 -10.79 -17.50 -4.42
N LYS A 41 -10.53 -18.59 -5.15
CA LYS A 41 -9.18 -19.17 -5.31
C LYS A 41 -8.21 -18.32 -6.12
N ASP A 42 -8.72 -17.65 -7.15
CA ASP A 42 -7.93 -16.89 -8.13
C ASP A 42 -8.08 -15.36 -7.96
N LEU A 43 -8.50 -14.92 -6.77
CA LEU A 43 -8.51 -13.50 -6.43
C LEU A 43 -7.08 -12.95 -6.27
N GLY A 44 -6.98 -11.72 -5.79
CA GLY A 44 -5.72 -11.13 -5.35
C GLY A 44 -5.90 -10.32 -4.08
N PHE A 45 -4.79 -9.81 -3.55
CA PHE A 45 -4.84 -8.88 -2.43
C PHE A 45 -5.39 -7.53 -2.89
N ALA A 46 -6.34 -6.96 -2.14
CA ALA A 46 -6.82 -5.60 -2.37
C ALA A 46 -5.79 -4.53 -1.92
N GLY A 47 -4.94 -4.89 -0.97
CA GLY A 47 -3.94 -4.04 -0.32
C GLY A 47 -3.23 -4.81 0.77
N PHE A 48 -2.47 -4.12 1.62
CA PHE A 48 -1.80 -4.74 2.77
C PHE A 48 -1.65 -3.75 3.92
N LYS A 49 -1.29 -4.28 5.09
CA LYS A 49 -0.96 -3.52 6.29
C LYS A 49 0.40 -3.92 6.84
N VAL A 50 1.04 -3.02 7.57
CA VAL A 50 2.29 -3.28 8.28
C VAL A 50 2.00 -3.30 9.77
N LEU A 51 2.47 -4.33 10.45
CA LEU A 51 2.36 -4.45 11.90
C LEU A 51 3.72 -4.23 12.56
N TYR A 52 3.74 -3.56 13.71
CA TYR A 52 4.95 -3.32 14.50
C TYR A 52 4.59 -3.18 15.99
N PRO A 53 5.45 -3.63 16.91
CA PRO A 53 5.23 -3.48 18.35
C PRO A 53 5.50 -2.04 18.83
N ILE A 54 4.67 -1.10 18.37
CA ILE A 54 4.85 0.34 18.59
C ILE A 54 4.40 0.78 19.99
N ASN A 55 3.36 0.14 20.56
CA ASN A 55 2.81 0.51 21.86
C ASN A 55 3.30 -0.40 23.00
N SER A 56 3.45 -1.70 22.74
CA SER A 56 3.99 -2.67 23.70
C SER A 56 4.77 -3.77 22.98
N LYS A 57 5.73 -4.39 23.69
CA LYS A 57 6.61 -5.43 23.10
C LYS A 57 5.85 -6.70 22.71
N ASP A 58 4.75 -6.99 23.38
CA ASP A 58 4.00 -8.24 23.24
C ASP A 58 2.82 -8.13 22.26
N LYS A 59 2.66 -6.99 21.58
CA LYS A 59 1.55 -6.74 20.66
C LYS A 59 2.03 -6.09 19.38
N ASN A 60 1.72 -6.70 18.24
CA ASN A 60 1.94 -6.11 16.92
C ASN A 60 0.72 -5.27 16.53
N ASP A 61 0.84 -3.95 16.64
CA ASP A 61 -0.21 -3.00 16.23
C ASP A 61 -0.05 -2.64 14.75
N GLU A 62 -1.16 -2.33 14.08
CA GLU A 62 -1.12 -1.79 12.72
C GLU A 62 -0.50 -0.39 12.72
N ILE A 63 0.53 -0.16 11.91
CA ILE A 63 1.20 1.15 11.81
C ILE A 63 1.03 1.79 10.44
N VAL A 64 0.78 0.99 9.40
CA VAL A 64 0.57 1.45 8.02
C VAL A 64 -0.51 0.62 7.36
N SER A 65 -1.37 1.27 6.59
CA SER A 65 -2.41 0.65 5.76
C SER A 65 -2.30 1.17 4.33
N MET A 66 -2.04 0.30 3.35
CA MET A 66 -1.89 0.60 1.93
C MET A 66 -3.05 -0.04 1.16
N LEU A 67 -4.09 0.75 0.85
CA LEU A 67 -5.34 0.25 0.29
C LEU A 67 -6.09 1.35 -0.48
N GLY A 68 -6.52 1.02 -1.71
CA GLY A 68 -7.37 1.88 -2.54
C GLY A 68 -6.60 2.99 -3.26
N ALA A 69 -6.77 3.06 -4.58
CA ALA A 69 -6.02 3.97 -5.46
C ALA A 69 -4.54 4.04 -5.04
N SER A 70 -3.99 5.24 -4.81
CA SER A 70 -2.64 5.45 -4.28
C SER A 70 -2.65 5.93 -2.82
N TYR A 71 -3.75 5.68 -2.09
CA TYR A 71 -3.90 6.10 -0.70
C TYR A 71 -3.15 5.19 0.28
N PHE A 72 -2.68 5.81 1.35
CA PHE A 72 -2.15 5.10 2.51
C PHE A 72 -2.39 5.88 3.80
N ARG A 73 -2.47 5.14 4.90
CA ARG A 73 -2.60 5.69 6.26
C ARG A 73 -1.45 5.24 7.12
N VAL A 74 -1.05 6.09 8.06
CA VAL A 74 0.07 5.87 8.97
C VAL A 74 -0.34 6.30 10.37
N LEU A 75 0.14 5.59 11.40
CA LEU A 75 -0.01 6.00 12.80
C LEU A 75 1.31 5.89 13.56
N GLY A 76 1.49 6.80 14.51
CA GLY A 76 2.54 6.78 15.54
C GLY A 76 2.07 6.11 16.84
N GLN A 77 2.94 6.09 17.83
CA GLN A 77 2.64 5.50 19.13
C GLN A 77 1.42 6.17 19.80
N GLY A 78 0.48 5.36 20.29
CA GLY A 78 -0.73 5.80 20.97
C GLY A 78 -1.77 6.46 20.07
N GLN A 79 -1.56 6.49 18.74
CA GLN A 79 -2.48 7.12 17.80
C GLN A 79 -3.53 6.13 17.26
N VAL A 80 -4.63 6.69 16.76
CA VAL A 80 -5.65 5.98 15.96
C VAL A 80 -5.68 6.56 14.55
N TYR A 81 -6.16 5.78 13.57
CA TYR A 81 -6.22 6.27 12.20
C TYR A 81 -7.14 7.48 12.03
N GLY A 82 -6.60 8.53 11.39
CA GLY A 82 -7.34 9.71 10.97
C GLY A 82 -7.14 9.96 9.48
N LEU A 83 -6.30 10.95 9.16
CA LEU A 83 -6.02 11.39 7.80
C LEU A 83 -5.34 10.30 6.95
N SER A 84 -5.45 10.45 5.63
CA SER A 84 -4.75 9.62 4.64
C SER A 84 -3.80 10.50 3.83
N ALA A 85 -2.69 9.92 3.41
CA ALA A 85 -1.85 10.45 2.36
C ALA A 85 -2.17 9.72 1.04
N ARG A 86 -1.69 10.26 -0.08
CA ARG A 86 -1.75 9.61 -1.40
C ARG A 86 -0.46 9.81 -2.17
N GLY A 87 -0.13 8.86 -3.03
CA GLY A 87 1.09 8.91 -3.84
C GLY A 87 1.08 10.03 -4.88
N LEU A 88 -0.07 10.29 -5.50
CA LEU A 88 -0.23 11.32 -6.51
C LEU A 88 -1.71 11.73 -6.64
N ALA A 89 -1.95 13.00 -6.95
CA ALA A 89 -3.24 13.57 -7.29
C ALA A 89 -3.19 14.19 -8.70
N ILE A 90 -4.23 13.97 -9.50
CA ILE A 90 -4.32 14.54 -10.85
C ILE A 90 -5.68 15.19 -11.03
N ASP A 91 -5.67 16.46 -11.44
CA ASP A 91 -6.89 17.24 -11.74
C ASP A 91 -7.89 17.37 -10.58
N THR A 92 -7.44 17.20 -9.33
CA THR A 92 -8.28 17.39 -8.13
C THR A 92 -8.94 18.77 -8.16
N ALA A 93 -10.26 18.79 -7.93
CA ALA A 93 -11.10 19.99 -7.92
C ALA A 93 -11.12 20.79 -9.25
N LEU A 94 -10.81 20.17 -10.38
CA LEU A 94 -11.05 20.76 -11.70
C LEU A 94 -12.42 20.32 -12.25
N PRO A 95 -13.12 21.18 -13.04
CA PRO A 95 -14.40 20.82 -13.67
C PRO A 95 -14.33 19.61 -14.61
N SER A 96 -13.15 19.29 -15.14
CA SER A 96 -12.91 18.12 -16.00
C SER A 96 -13.03 16.78 -15.27
N GLY A 97 -13.08 16.79 -13.93
CA GLY A 97 -13.05 15.59 -13.09
C GLY A 97 -11.64 15.21 -12.64
N GLU A 98 -11.58 14.58 -11.46
CA GLU A 98 -10.33 14.10 -10.86
C GLU A 98 -9.93 12.73 -11.42
N GLU A 99 -8.65 12.57 -11.73
CA GLU A 99 -8.04 11.27 -12.04
C GLU A 99 -7.39 10.71 -10.78
N PHE A 100 -7.64 9.44 -10.49
CA PHE A 100 -7.14 8.74 -9.31
C PHE A 100 -6.06 7.71 -9.70
N PRO A 101 -4.77 8.08 -9.67
CA PRO A 101 -3.68 7.13 -9.80
C PRO A 101 -3.73 6.05 -8.72
N ARG A 102 -3.34 4.83 -9.09
CA ARG A 102 -3.30 3.70 -8.17
C ARG A 102 -1.92 3.07 -8.04
N PHE A 103 -1.59 2.61 -6.84
CA PHE A 103 -0.48 1.67 -6.70
C PHE A 103 -0.95 0.30 -7.19
N ARG A 104 -0.31 -0.24 -8.22
CA ARG A 104 -0.68 -1.54 -8.80
C ARG A 104 0.22 -2.68 -8.33
N GLU A 105 1.43 -2.36 -7.89
CA GLU A 105 2.42 -3.34 -7.50
C GLU A 105 3.38 -2.81 -6.44
N PHE A 106 3.76 -3.68 -5.50
CA PHE A 106 4.63 -3.38 -4.39
C PHE A 106 5.78 -4.37 -4.29
N TRP A 107 6.91 -3.88 -3.78
CA TRP A 107 8.07 -4.69 -3.41
C TRP A 107 8.46 -4.32 -1.98
N ILE A 108 8.25 -5.25 -1.05
CA ILE A 108 8.53 -5.07 0.37
C ILE A 108 9.86 -5.74 0.68
N GLU A 109 10.85 -4.94 1.08
CA GLU A 109 12.16 -5.45 1.45
C GLU A 109 12.08 -6.13 2.81
N ARG A 110 12.47 -7.40 2.89
CA ARG A 110 12.52 -8.15 4.15
C ARG A 110 13.50 -7.46 5.10
N PRO A 111 13.04 -6.90 6.23
CA PRO A 111 13.93 -6.24 7.18
C PRO A 111 14.83 -7.28 7.86
N LYS A 112 16.03 -6.86 8.27
CA LYS A 112 16.87 -7.66 9.18
C LYS A 112 16.24 -7.68 10.57
N ALA A 113 16.59 -8.68 11.37
CA ALA A 113 16.05 -8.83 12.73
C ALA A 113 16.32 -7.62 13.64
N THR A 114 17.36 -6.84 13.36
CA THR A 114 17.74 -5.64 14.12
C THR A 114 17.24 -4.34 13.50
N ASP A 115 16.64 -4.37 12.32
CA ASP A 115 16.16 -3.17 11.64
C ASP A 115 14.93 -2.60 12.37
N LYS A 116 14.92 -1.28 12.51
CA LYS A 116 13.78 -0.51 13.06
C LYS A 116 13.03 0.27 11.98
N ARG A 117 13.21 -0.12 10.72
CA ARG A 117 12.59 0.52 9.56
C ARG A 117 12.18 -0.53 8.54
N LEU A 118 11.20 -0.19 7.72
CA LEU A 118 10.75 -1.03 6.61
C LEU A 118 10.83 -0.23 5.30
N THR A 119 11.49 -0.80 4.29
CA THR A 119 11.52 -0.23 2.95
C THR A 119 10.45 -0.89 2.08
N ILE A 120 9.64 -0.07 1.42
CA ILE A 120 8.62 -0.52 0.47
C ILE A 120 8.81 0.26 -0.82
N TYR A 121 8.89 -0.43 -1.94
CA TYR A 121 8.80 0.18 -3.26
C TYR A 121 7.40 -0.01 -3.82
N ALA A 122 6.90 0.98 -4.56
CA ALA A 122 5.59 0.90 -5.20
C ALA A 122 5.63 1.43 -6.63
N LEU A 123 4.89 0.77 -7.51
CA LEU A 123 4.65 1.20 -8.87
C LEU A 123 3.23 1.78 -8.97
N LEU A 124 3.18 3.07 -9.28
CA LEU A 124 1.98 3.84 -9.50
C LEU A 124 1.63 3.87 -10.99
N ASP A 125 0.35 3.73 -11.28
CA ASP A 125 -0.19 3.72 -12.63
C ASP A 125 -1.51 4.50 -12.70
N SER A 126 -1.65 5.29 -13.76
CA SER A 126 -2.81 6.13 -14.03
C SER A 126 -2.95 6.38 -15.53
N PRO A 127 -4.13 6.71 -16.07
CA PRO A 127 -4.28 7.00 -17.49
C PRO A 127 -3.20 7.94 -18.06
N ARG A 128 -2.87 9.04 -17.36
CA ARG A 128 -1.95 10.07 -17.88
C ARG A 128 -0.62 10.15 -17.14
N ALA A 129 -0.36 9.28 -16.16
CA ALA A 129 0.91 9.27 -15.43
C ALA A 129 1.31 7.89 -14.91
N THR A 130 2.60 7.69 -14.67
CA THR A 130 3.14 6.58 -13.90
C THR A 130 4.18 7.08 -12.91
N GLY A 131 4.47 6.31 -11.87
CA GLY A 131 5.54 6.68 -10.95
C GLY A 131 6.16 5.48 -10.24
N ALA A 132 7.43 5.63 -9.89
CA ALA A 132 8.15 4.70 -9.02
C ALA A 132 8.39 5.37 -7.67
N TYR A 133 8.04 4.69 -6.58
CA TYR A 133 8.12 5.21 -5.23
C TYR A 133 9.01 4.32 -4.38
N ARG A 134 9.74 4.93 -3.45
CA ARG A 134 10.43 4.29 -2.34
C ARG A 134 9.95 4.94 -1.05
N PHE A 135 9.32 4.14 -0.20
CA PHE A 135 8.89 4.48 1.14
C PHE A 135 9.85 3.87 2.15
N VAL A 136 10.36 4.65 3.09
CA VAL A 136 11.08 4.14 4.27
C VAL A 136 10.29 4.51 5.51
N ILE A 137 9.63 3.52 6.10
CA ILE A 137 8.79 3.67 7.29
C ILE A 137 9.66 3.49 8.53
N MET A 138 9.63 4.46 9.44
CA MET A 138 10.38 4.49 10.69
C MET A 138 9.39 4.69 11.85
N PRO A 139 8.92 3.60 12.49
CA PRO A 139 7.95 3.67 13.58
C PRO A 139 8.54 4.30 14.84
N GLY A 140 7.75 5.08 15.55
CA GLY A 140 8.16 5.72 16.80
C GLY A 140 7.00 6.46 17.46
N ARG A 141 7.30 7.38 18.39
CA ARG A 141 6.29 8.33 18.90
C ARG A 141 5.57 9.00 17.72
N ASP A 142 6.36 9.48 16.78
CA ASP A 142 5.93 9.82 15.44
C ASP A 142 6.44 8.74 14.49
N THR A 143 5.54 8.14 13.72
CA THR A 143 5.96 7.27 12.60
C THR A 143 6.29 8.16 11.42
N VAL A 144 7.57 8.23 11.07
CA VAL A 144 8.05 9.00 9.92
C VAL A 144 8.07 8.10 8.69
N VAL A 145 7.56 8.62 7.58
CA VAL A 145 7.67 7.96 6.27
C VAL A 145 8.48 8.86 5.36
N ASP A 146 9.71 8.44 5.06
CA ASP A 146 10.52 9.07 4.02
C ASP A 146 10.03 8.59 2.65
N VAL A 147 9.77 9.53 1.74
CA VAL A 147 9.19 9.24 0.42
C VAL A 147 10.09 9.82 -0.66
N GLN A 148 10.60 8.94 -1.52
CA GLN A 148 11.22 9.32 -2.78
C GLN A 148 10.34 8.86 -3.93
N SER A 149 10.11 9.72 -4.91
CA SER A 149 9.33 9.38 -6.11
C SER A 149 10.03 9.82 -7.39
N LYS A 150 9.74 9.09 -8.47
CA LYS A 150 10.00 9.49 -9.85
C LYS A 150 8.70 9.37 -10.62
N VAL A 151 8.13 10.50 -11.01
CA VAL A 151 6.84 10.56 -11.72
C VAL A 151 7.08 10.91 -13.19
N TYR A 152 6.39 10.21 -14.08
CA TYR A 152 6.46 10.39 -15.52
C TYR A 152 5.05 10.61 -16.05
N LEU A 153 4.85 11.73 -16.75
CA LEU A 153 3.59 11.99 -17.45
C LEU A 153 3.57 11.23 -18.77
N ARG A 154 2.45 10.57 -19.06
CA ARG A 154 2.15 9.95 -20.36
C ARG A 154 1.45 10.93 -21.29
N ASP A 155 0.74 11.88 -20.71
CA ASP A 155 0.08 12.99 -21.40
C ASP A 155 0.03 14.22 -20.48
N LYS A 156 -0.35 15.36 -21.02
CA LYS A 156 -0.57 16.60 -20.26
C LYS A 156 -1.71 16.42 -19.26
N VAL A 157 -1.53 17.01 -18.09
CA VAL A 157 -2.53 17.12 -17.03
C VAL A 157 -2.78 18.59 -16.70
N GLY A 158 -3.97 18.93 -16.23
CA GLY A 158 -4.31 20.30 -15.85
C GLY A 158 -3.71 20.69 -14.50
N LYS A 159 -3.67 19.74 -13.55
CA LYS A 159 -3.10 19.91 -12.22
C LYS A 159 -2.44 18.63 -11.73
N LEU A 160 -1.24 18.77 -11.16
CA LEU A 160 -0.49 17.69 -10.49
C LEU A 160 -0.33 18.06 -9.01
N GLY A 161 -0.58 17.12 -8.10
CA GLY A 161 -0.47 17.33 -6.65
C GLY A 161 -0.14 16.08 -5.87
#